data_AF-A0A7K7WKD6-F1
#
_entry.id   AF-A0A7K7WKD6-F1
#
_cell.length_a   1.000
_cell.length_b   1.000
_cell.length_c   1.000
_cell.angle_alpha   90.00
_cell.angle_beta   90.00
_cell.angle_gamma   90.00
#
_symmetry.space_group_name_H-M   'P 1'
#
loop_
_entity.id
_entity.type
_entity.pdbx_description
1 polymer ?
#
loop_
_entity_poly.entity_id
_entity_poly.type
_entity_poly.pdbx_seq_one_letter_code
_entity_poly.pdbx_strand_id
1 'polypeptide(L)'
;MERIYEKALPEERLFGILPNCGHAFCLGCIRQWRRSRDFEASIIKACPECRVTSSYYIPHKYWVSEAEEKEKLIETFKARTGKIRCKFFVRNRGHCPFKSDCIYLHELPAGWTSRHRRRR
;
A
#
# COMPACT_ATOMS: atom_id res chain seq x y z
N MET A 1 23.23 -1.50 -9.44
CA MET A 1 22.50 -1.07 -8.23
C MET A 1 22.41 0.45 -8.27
N GLU A 2 21.21 1.00 -8.42
CA GLU A 2 21.01 2.45 -8.58
C GLU A 2 21.00 3.14 -7.22
N ARG A 3 21.81 4.20 -7.05
CA ARG A 3 21.92 4.98 -5.81
C ARG A 3 20.80 6.00 -5.72
N ILE A 4 19.79 5.69 -4.91
CA ILE A 4 18.55 6.47 -4.78
C ILE A 4 18.79 7.91 -4.28
N TYR A 5 19.82 8.14 -3.47
CA TYR A 5 20.17 9.46 -2.92
C TYR A 5 20.68 10.46 -3.98
N GLU A 6 21.17 9.97 -5.12
CA GLU A 6 21.78 10.79 -6.17
C GLU A 6 20.74 11.27 -7.21
N LYS A 7 19.47 10.88 -7.06
CA LYS A 7 18.41 11.28 -7.99
C LYS A 7 18.12 12.78 -7.92
N ALA A 8 17.84 13.38 -9.07
CA ALA A 8 17.62 14.82 -9.22
C ALA A 8 16.38 15.29 -8.45
N LEU A 9 15.31 14.49 -8.42
CA LEU A 9 14.07 14.85 -7.76
C LEU A 9 14.01 14.30 -6.32
N PRO A 10 13.70 15.13 -5.31
CA PRO A 10 13.54 14.70 -3.92
C PRO A 10 12.51 13.58 -3.73
N GLU A 11 11.48 13.55 -4.57
CA GLU A 11 10.40 12.54 -4.55
C GLU A 11 10.88 11.17 -5.04
N GLU A 12 11.95 11.12 -5.83
CA GLU A 12 12.56 9.88 -6.30
C GLU A 12 13.60 9.34 -5.31
N ARG A 13 13.98 10.13 -4.29
CA ARG A 13 14.86 9.73 -3.19
C ARG A 13 14.12 8.96 -2.08
N LEU A 14 12.91 8.52 -2.35
CA LEU A 14 12.09 7.74 -1.42
C LEU A 14 12.18 6.25 -1.74
N PHE A 15 12.08 5.45 -0.69
CA PHE A 15 11.99 4.00 -0.74
C PHE A 15 10.53 3.58 -0.57
N GLY A 16 10.08 2.61 -1.36
CA GLY A 16 8.84 1.87 -1.13
C GLY A 16 9.16 0.63 -0.29
N ILE A 17 8.82 0.68 1.00
CA ILE A 17 9.00 -0.42 1.94
C ILE A 17 7.80 -1.36 1.82
N LEU A 18 8.03 -2.66 1.63
CA LEU A 18 6.97 -3.65 1.59
C LEU A 18 6.69 -4.19 3.01
N PRO A 19 5.44 -4.18 3.49
CA PRO A 19 5.11 -4.66 4.83
C PRO A 19 5.44 -6.14 5.04
N ASN A 20 5.21 -6.98 4.02
CA ASN A 20 5.20 -8.44 4.17
C ASN A 20 6.55 -9.10 3.87
N CYS A 21 7.60 -8.35 3.53
CA CYS A 21 8.94 -8.90 3.30
C CYS A 21 10.04 -7.86 3.60
N GLY A 22 11.28 -8.28 3.86
CA GLY A 22 12.40 -7.37 4.15
C GLY A 22 12.89 -6.52 2.96
N HIS A 23 12.29 -6.65 1.79
CA HIS A 23 12.73 -5.94 0.59
C HIS A 23 12.16 -4.52 0.53
N ALA A 24 13.01 -3.60 0.10
CA ALA A 24 12.64 -2.24 -0.23
C ALA A 24 13.18 -1.88 -1.62
N PHE A 25 12.48 -1.01 -2.31
CA PHE A 25 12.83 -0.59 -3.67
C PHE A 25 12.74 0.92 -3.76
N CYS A 26 13.36 1.50 -4.79
CA CYS A 26 13.10 2.91 -5.09
C CYS A 26 11.60 3.13 -5.35
N LEU A 27 11.05 4.27 -4.94
CA LEU A 27 9.63 4.57 -5.09
C LEU A 27 9.19 4.54 -6.57
N GLY A 28 10.05 4.99 -7.49
CA GLY A 28 9.80 4.88 -8.94
C GLY A 28 9.73 3.44 -9.41
N CYS A 29 10.63 2.59 -8.91
CA CYS A 29 10.78 1.18 -9.28
C CYS A 29 9.53 0.39 -8.89
N ILE A 30 9.08 0.53 -7.64
CA ILE A 30 7.89 -0.17 -7.16
C ILE A 30 6.61 0.36 -7.81
N ARG A 31 6.55 1.66 -8.17
CA ARG A 31 5.44 2.23 -8.95
C ARG A 31 5.39 1.63 -10.35
N GLN A 32 6.54 1.52 -11.02
CA GLN A 32 6.62 0.93 -12.36
C GLN A 32 6.21 -0.55 -12.32
N TRP A 33 6.73 -1.31 -11.34
CA TRP A 33 6.32 -2.70 -11.12
C TRP A 33 4.80 -2.82 -10.98
N ARG A 34 4.19 -2.00 -10.11
CA ARG A 34 2.74 -1.99 -9.85
C ARG A 34 1.89 -1.56 -11.05
N ARG A 35 2.49 -0.87 -12.02
CA ARG A 35 1.83 -0.37 -13.24
C ARG A 35 2.00 -1.29 -14.44
N SER A 36 3.00 -2.18 -14.44
CA SER A 36 3.20 -3.17 -15.48
C SER A 36 1.91 -3.98 -15.67
N ARG A 37 1.57 -4.26 -16.93
CA ARG A 37 0.40 -5.08 -17.30
C ARG A 37 0.83 -6.40 -17.92
N ASP A 38 2.14 -6.65 -17.94
CA ASP A 38 2.80 -7.79 -18.56
C ASP A 38 2.63 -9.06 -17.72
N PHE A 39 2.21 -8.91 -16.46
CA PHE A 39 2.04 -9.99 -15.50
C PHE A 39 0.64 -10.03 -14.92
N GLU A 40 0.28 -11.16 -14.32
CA GLU A 40 -0.97 -11.27 -13.57
C GLU A 40 -1.00 -10.34 -12.36
N ALA A 41 -2.21 -9.92 -11.96
CA ALA A 41 -2.40 -8.99 -10.84
C ALA A 41 -1.85 -9.53 -9.51
N SER A 42 -1.78 -10.86 -9.33
CA SER A 42 -1.16 -11.51 -8.18
C SER A 42 0.35 -11.26 -8.11
N ILE A 43 1.03 -11.31 -9.25
CA ILE A 43 2.48 -11.07 -9.39
C ILE A 43 2.80 -9.59 -9.23
N ILE A 44 2.03 -8.72 -9.90
CA ILE A 44 2.19 -7.27 -9.81
C ILE A 44 1.98 -6.78 -8.36
N LYS A 45 1.10 -7.45 -7.62
CA LYS A 45 0.85 -7.17 -6.19
C LYS A 45 1.87 -7.79 -5.25
N ALA A 46 2.84 -8.54 -5.75
CA ALA A 46 3.87 -9.17 -4.95
C ALA A 46 5.18 -8.37 -4.96
N CYS A 47 6.09 -8.76 -4.06
CA CYS A 47 7.47 -8.32 -4.11
C CYS A 47 8.15 -8.79 -5.42
N PRO A 48 8.86 -7.92 -6.14
CA PRO A 48 9.64 -8.30 -7.32
C PRO A 48 10.65 -9.43 -7.07
N GLU A 49 11.23 -9.48 -5.86
CA GLU A 49 12.31 -10.40 -5.51
C GLU A 49 11.79 -11.72 -4.92
N CYS A 50 11.05 -11.66 -3.81
CA CYS A 50 10.60 -12.87 -3.11
C CYS A 50 9.18 -13.31 -3.42
N ARG A 51 8.45 -12.60 -4.29
CA ARG A 51 7.05 -12.88 -4.67
C ARG A 51 6.04 -12.98 -3.51
N VAL A 52 6.41 -12.53 -2.31
CA VAL A 52 5.46 -12.39 -1.20
C VAL A 52 4.41 -11.32 -1.57
N THR A 53 3.14 -11.68 -1.49
CA THR A 53 2.02 -10.78 -1.78
C THR A 53 1.99 -9.63 -0.79
N SER A 54 1.90 -8.41 -1.30
CA SER A 54 1.88 -7.20 -0.48
C SER A 54 0.97 -6.16 -1.13
N SER A 55 -0.23 -5.94 -0.61
CA SER A 55 -1.25 -5.15 -1.32
C SER A 55 -0.94 -3.65 -1.40
N TYR A 56 -0.03 -3.15 -0.56
CA TYR A 56 0.41 -1.76 -0.50
C TYR A 56 1.91 -1.68 -0.19
N TYR A 57 2.52 -0.52 -0.43
CA TYR A 57 3.88 -0.19 -0.02
C TYR A 57 3.87 1.12 0.77
N ILE A 58 4.88 1.32 1.62
CA ILE A 58 4.99 2.50 2.47
C ILE A 58 6.12 3.39 1.94
N PRO A 59 5.83 4.62 1.49
CA PRO A 59 6.89 5.54 1.08
C PRO A 59 7.64 6.05 2.32
N HIS A 60 8.96 5.85 2.34
CA HIS A 60 9.83 6.26 3.45
C HIS A 60 11.15 6.85 2.93
N LYS A 61 11.77 7.76 3.70
CA LYS A 61 13.03 8.43 3.30
C LYS A 61 14.25 7.51 3.42
N TYR A 62 14.19 6.56 4.35
CA TYR A 62 15.30 5.68 4.67
C TYR A 62 14.92 4.23 4.41
N TRP A 63 15.92 3.44 4.04
CA TRP A 63 15.82 1.99 4.04
C TRP A 63 15.67 1.50 5.48
N VAL A 64 14.71 0.61 5.72
CA VAL A 64 14.49 0.01 7.03
C VAL A 64 14.81 -1.49 6.93
N SER A 65 15.92 -1.91 7.55
CA SER A 65 16.33 -3.31 7.65
C SER A 65 15.84 -4.00 8.92
N GLU A 66 15.72 -3.24 10.01
CA GLU A 66 15.35 -3.75 11.32
C GLU A 66 13.86 -4.12 11.36
N ALA A 67 13.55 -5.33 11.85
CA ALA A 67 12.17 -5.82 11.94
C ALA A 67 11.32 -4.92 12.84
N GLU A 68 11.83 -4.52 14.00
CA GLU A 68 11.08 -3.72 14.98
C GLU A 68 10.75 -2.31 14.45
N GLU A 69 11.73 -1.64 13.83
CA GLU A 69 11.51 -0.33 13.20
C GLU A 69 10.48 -0.43 12.07
N LYS A 70 10.57 -1.49 11.27
CA LYS A 70 9.64 -1.75 10.19
C LYS A 70 8.22 -2.00 10.70
N GLU A 71 8.06 -2.77 11.76
CA GLU A 71 6.76 -3.03 12.38
C GLU A 71 6.12 -1.74 12.90
N LYS A 72 6.88 -0.91 13.63
CA LYS A 72 6.43 0.42 14.09
C LYS A 72 6.02 1.32 12.92
N LEU A 73 6.77 1.28 11.83
CA LEU A 73 6.47 2.04 10.62
C LEU A 73 5.18 1.56 9.94
N ILE A 74 4.96 0.24 9.86
CA ILE A 74 3.72 -0.35 9.34
C ILE A 74 2.54 0.05 10.21
N GLU A 75 2.66 -0.07 11.53
CA GLU A 75 1.59 0.28 12.47
C GLU A 75 1.23 1.77 12.37
N THR A 76 2.21 2.66 12.43
CA THR A 76 2.02 4.10 12.30
C THR A 76 1.37 4.47 10.97
N PHE A 77 1.81 3.83 9.89
CA PHE A 77 1.25 4.06 8.56
C PHE A 77 -0.20 3.57 8.46
N LYS A 78 -0.52 2.38 8.98
CA LYS A 78 -1.89 1.87 9.05
C LYS A 78 -2.78 2.76 9.92
N ALA A 79 -2.31 3.21 11.08
CA ALA A 79 -3.06 4.08 11.97
C ALA A 79 -3.36 5.44 11.34
N ARG A 80 -2.41 6.00 10.59
CA ARG A 80 -2.61 7.26 9.84
C ARG A 80 -3.58 7.05 8.67
N THR A 81 -3.39 5.98 7.89
CA THR A 81 -4.17 5.74 6.66
C THR A 81 -5.60 5.29 6.97
N GLY A 82 -5.78 4.53 8.06
CA GLY A 82 -7.08 4.11 8.58
C GLY A 82 -7.93 5.26 9.14
N LYS A 83 -7.41 6.49 9.24
CA LYS A 83 -8.21 7.70 9.52
C LYS A 83 -8.66 8.41 8.23
N ILE A 84 -8.05 8.08 7.10
CA ILE A 84 -8.35 8.70 5.81
C ILE A 84 -9.46 7.89 5.15
N ARG A 85 -10.57 8.55 4.81
CA ARG A 85 -11.70 7.93 4.11
C ARG A 85 -11.25 7.35 2.77
N CYS A 86 -11.58 6.09 2.52
CA CYS A 86 -11.27 5.42 1.28
C CYS A 86 -12.02 6.07 0.11
N LYS A 87 -11.27 6.72 -0.79
CA LYS A 87 -11.82 7.39 -1.97
C LYS A 87 -12.66 6.44 -2.84
N PHE A 88 -12.24 5.19 -3.00
CA PHE A 88 -12.98 4.19 -3.77
C PHE A 88 -14.27 3.78 -3.08
N PHE A 89 -14.23 3.55 -1.77
CA PHE A 89 -15.40 3.16 -1.00
C PHE A 89 -16.48 4.24 -1.01
N VAL A 90 -16.08 5.51 -0.80
CA VAL A 90 -16.99 6.66 -0.86
C VAL A 90 -17.54 6.85 -2.28
N ARG A 91 -16.68 6.80 -3.31
CA ARG A 91 -17.09 7.01 -4.72
C ARG A 91 -18.02 5.90 -5.23
N ASN A 92 -17.75 4.66 -4.89
CA ASN A 92 -18.53 3.49 -5.34
C ASN A 92 -19.58 3.05 -4.32
N ARG A 93 -20.05 3.97 -3.45
CA ARG A 93 -21.25 3.73 -2.62
C ARG A 93 -21.14 2.49 -1.71
N GLY A 94 -19.97 2.29 -1.11
CA GLY A 94 -19.69 1.15 -0.23
C GLY A 94 -18.93 -0.01 -0.87
N HIS A 95 -18.47 0.12 -2.13
CA HIS A 95 -17.67 -0.90 -2.80
C HIS A 95 -16.20 -0.50 -2.99
N CYS A 96 -15.29 -1.11 -2.22
CA CYS A 96 -13.86 -0.96 -2.43
C CYS A 96 -13.29 -2.14 -3.22
N PRO A 97 -12.59 -1.92 -4.36
CA PRO A 97 -12.00 -3.01 -5.15
C PRO A 97 -10.90 -3.76 -4.38
N PHE A 98 -10.36 -3.16 -3.31
CA PHE A 98 -9.34 -3.76 -2.44
C PHE A 98 -9.95 -4.56 -1.27
N LYS A 99 -11.26 -4.46 -1.00
CA LYS A 99 -11.96 -5.20 0.07
C LYS A 99 -11.17 -5.20 1.40
N SER A 100 -10.74 -6.36 1.87
CA SER A 100 -10.00 -6.58 3.13
C SER A 100 -8.55 -6.12 3.08
N ASP A 101 -7.98 -5.94 1.89
CA ASP A 101 -6.62 -5.43 1.69
C ASP A 101 -6.54 -3.90 1.71
N CYS A 102 -7.67 -3.21 1.87
CA CYS A 102 -7.68 -1.76 1.91
C CYS A 102 -7.17 -1.24 3.27
N ILE A 103 -6.17 -0.36 3.21
CA ILE A 103 -5.58 0.31 4.38
C ILE A 103 -6.33 1.59 4.78
N TYR A 104 -7.35 1.99 4.02
CA TYR A 104 -8.11 3.22 4.22
C TYR A 104 -9.43 2.96 4.95
N LEU A 105 -9.98 3.99 5.59
CA LEU A 105 -11.24 3.90 6.34
C LEU A 105 -12.43 3.64 5.42
N HIS A 106 -13.16 2.55 5.68
CA HIS A 106 -14.43 2.20 5.03
C HIS A 106 -15.63 2.63 5.87
N GLU A 107 -15.77 3.94 6.09
CA GLU A 107 -16.93 4.51 6.77
C GLU A 107 -17.93 5.07 5.75
N LEU A 108 -19.20 4.68 5.87
CA LEU A 108 -20.30 5.25 5.09
C LEU A 108 -20.77 6.53 5.78
N PRO A 109 -21.12 7.60 5.03
CA PRO A 109 -21.73 8.77 5.64
C PRO A 109 -22.99 8.39 6.42
N ALA A 110 -23.21 9.01 7.58
CA ALA A 110 -24.41 8.80 8.38
C ALA A 110 -25.67 9.08 7.54
N GLY A 111 -26.46 8.03 7.28
CA GLY A 111 -27.61 8.05 6.35
C GLY A 111 -27.49 7.04 5.20
N TRP A 112 -26.30 6.55 4.89
CA TRP A 112 -26.08 5.43 3.98
C TRP A 112 -26.10 4.12 4.77
N THR A 113 -27.28 3.50 4.87
CA THR A 113 -27.36 2.12 5.34
C THR A 113 -26.60 1.24 4.35
N SER A 114 -25.53 0.57 4.80
CA SER A 114 -25.06 -0.58 4.06
C SER A 114 -26.26 -1.53 3.98
N ARG A 115 -26.74 -1.83 2.77
CA ARG A 115 -27.74 -2.89 2.56
C ARG A 115 -27.17 -4.29 2.85
N HIS A 116 -26.20 -4.42 3.75
CA HIS A 116 -25.86 -5.66 4.41
C HIS A 116 -26.73 -5.83 5.66
N ARG A 117 -28.06 -5.77 5.45
CA ARG A 117 -28.99 -6.44 6.35
C ARG A 117 -29.13 -7.88 5.85
N ARG A 118 -28.73 -8.80 6.72
CA ARG A 118 -29.07 -10.25 6.79
C ARG A 118 -28.36 -11.21 5.84
N ARG A 119 -27.60 -12.11 6.46
CA ARG A 119 -27.85 -13.56 6.61
C ARG A 119 -26.76 -14.06 7.57
N ARG A 120 -27.01 -14.70 8.70
CA ARG A 120 -28.18 -15.40 9.25
C ARG A 120 -28.00 -15.43 10.78
#